data_AF-A0A7W8F028-F1
#
_entry.id   AF-A0A7W8F028-F1
#
_cell.length_a   1.000
_cell.length_b   1.000
_cell.length_c   1.000
_cell.angle_alpha   90.00
_cell.angle_beta   90.00
_cell.angle_gamma   90.00
#
_symmetry.space_group_name_H-M   'P 1'
#
loop_
_entity.id
_entity.type
_entity.pdbx_description
1 polymer ?
#
loop_
_entity_poly.entity_id
_entity_poly.type
_entity_poly.pdbx_seq_one_letter_code
_entity_poly.pdbx_strand_id
1 'polypeptide(L)'
;MREAHLPYVVHLKPHRGTWAPADQPHTPIDAAQALAWQDAEHPGAWTPVERHFRDGHTETWWAADATLGGWQPHGVCRLVVATTDPGTLPERATWYLATNLPHPDAPHAATSAHPLADLTETVRLYGLRPWIEQSYKQITDELGWADFQVRSDTAIRHHQTLVNCAFSFCWDQWFTPPGPLDTTAPDPCTDDRPERGPGQAPPAPTSLLAQGIARRPLLAHPRHHPAPLVASLDRHRPTTRTPGPDRHGHHRQTP
;
A
#
# COMPACT_ATOMS: atom_id res chain seq x y z
N MET A 1 10.33 9.06 -8.46
CA MET A 1 9.43 8.04 -9.07
C MET A 1 9.71 7.87 -10.56
N ARG A 2 9.58 8.92 -11.38
CA ARG A 2 9.89 8.85 -12.82
C ARG A 2 11.36 8.51 -13.12
N GLU A 3 12.31 9.18 -12.47
CA GLU A 3 13.76 8.87 -12.58
C GLU A 3 14.12 7.47 -12.06
N ALA A 4 13.35 6.98 -11.09
CA ALA A 4 13.52 5.65 -10.49
C ALA A 4 12.77 4.55 -11.25
N HIS A 5 12.10 4.87 -12.36
CA HIS A 5 11.30 3.93 -13.16
C HIS A 5 10.30 3.12 -12.32
N LEU A 6 9.67 3.76 -11.32
CA LEU A 6 8.66 3.12 -10.48
C LEU A 6 7.26 3.35 -11.06
N PRO A 7 6.37 2.32 -11.04
CA PRO A 7 4.96 2.52 -11.33
C PRO A 7 4.32 3.42 -10.26
N TYR A 8 3.46 4.36 -10.68
CA TYR A 8 2.82 5.29 -9.75
C TYR A 8 1.41 5.67 -10.20
N VAL A 9 0.56 5.98 -9.21
CA VAL A 9 -0.66 6.76 -9.37
C VAL A 9 -0.60 7.89 -8.35
N VAL A 10 -0.56 9.14 -8.80
CA VAL A 10 -0.39 10.31 -7.92
C VAL A 10 -1.41 11.38 -8.23
N HIS A 11 -1.81 12.11 -7.19
CA HIS A 11 -2.78 13.18 -7.33
C HIS A 11 -2.16 14.51 -7.77
N LEU A 12 -2.89 15.22 -8.62
CA LEU A 12 -2.60 16.56 -9.11
C LEU A 12 -3.57 17.56 -8.48
N LYS A 13 -3.09 18.78 -8.20
CA LYS A 13 -3.98 19.89 -7.86
C LYS A 13 -4.86 20.24 -9.07
N PRO A 14 -6.15 20.57 -8.88
CA PRO A 14 -7.07 20.90 -9.97
C PRO A 14 -6.57 22.03 -10.86
N HIS A 15 -5.94 23.05 -10.25
CA HIS A 15 -5.41 24.23 -10.95
C HIS A 15 -3.91 24.14 -11.24
N ARG A 16 -3.34 22.93 -11.30
CA ARG A 16 -1.95 22.76 -11.71
C ARG A 16 -1.83 23.12 -13.20
N GLY A 17 -1.40 24.34 -13.47
CA GLY A 17 -1.20 24.82 -14.84
C GLY A 17 -0.12 24.03 -15.58
N THR A 18 -0.38 23.79 -16.85
CA THR A 18 0.61 23.39 -17.85
C THR A 18 0.50 24.30 -19.06
N TRP A 19 1.55 24.35 -19.86
CA TRP A 19 1.46 24.97 -21.18
C TRP A 19 0.61 24.10 -22.12
N ALA A 20 -0.32 24.72 -22.83
CA ALA A 20 -1.10 24.17 -23.91
C ALA A 20 -1.49 25.29 -24.90
N PRO A 21 -1.92 24.97 -26.14
CA PRO A 21 -2.56 25.94 -27.03
C PRO A 21 -3.79 26.61 -26.39
N ALA A 22 -4.13 27.82 -26.84
CA ALA A 22 -5.16 28.65 -26.19
C ALA A 22 -6.56 28.02 -26.18
N ASP A 23 -6.88 27.20 -27.18
CA ASP A 23 -8.13 26.48 -27.36
C ASP A 23 -8.18 25.12 -26.66
N GLN A 24 -7.11 24.73 -25.98
CA GLN A 24 -6.99 23.45 -25.27
C GLN A 24 -7.06 23.65 -23.75
N PRO A 25 -7.34 22.58 -22.99
CA PRO A 25 -7.25 22.61 -21.53
C PRO A 25 -5.87 23.03 -21.02
N HIS A 26 -5.84 23.89 -19.98
CA HIS A 26 -4.59 24.36 -19.35
C HIS A 26 -4.38 23.77 -17.95
N THR A 27 -5.44 23.25 -17.33
CA THR A 27 -5.40 22.64 -16.00
C THR A 27 -6.16 21.30 -15.97
N PRO A 28 -5.91 20.43 -14.97
CA PRO A 28 -6.65 19.19 -14.81
C PRO A 28 -8.17 19.36 -14.73
N ILE A 29 -8.66 20.43 -14.09
CA ILE A 29 -10.10 20.69 -14.06
C ILE A 29 -10.66 21.08 -15.42
N ASP A 30 -9.94 21.90 -16.20
CA ASP A 30 -10.35 22.24 -17.58
C ASP A 30 -10.40 20.97 -18.44
N ALA A 31 -9.42 20.07 -18.26
CA ALA A 31 -9.32 18.82 -19.01
C ALA A 31 -10.48 17.87 -18.68
N ALA A 32 -10.93 17.85 -17.42
CA ALA A 32 -12.12 17.12 -17.02
C ALA A 32 -13.41 17.72 -17.61
N GLN A 33 -13.53 19.05 -17.60
CA GLN A 33 -14.69 19.76 -18.16
C GLN A 33 -14.82 19.61 -19.68
N ALA A 34 -13.71 19.37 -20.38
CA ALA A 34 -13.71 19.12 -21.82
C ALA A 34 -14.22 17.70 -22.19
N LEU A 35 -14.36 16.79 -21.22
CA LEU A 35 -14.85 15.44 -21.48
C LEU A 35 -16.36 15.45 -21.73
N ALA A 36 -16.79 14.70 -22.75
CA ALA A 36 -18.20 14.56 -23.05
C ALA A 36 -18.95 13.89 -21.89
N TRP A 37 -19.92 14.60 -21.33
CA TRP A 37 -20.86 14.11 -20.31
C TRP A 37 -22.23 14.72 -20.57
N GLN A 38 -23.28 13.90 -20.48
CA GLN A 38 -24.67 14.37 -20.53
C GLN A 38 -25.37 14.00 -19.23
N ASP A 39 -25.45 12.71 -18.94
CA ASP A 39 -26.03 12.15 -17.72
C ASP A 39 -25.54 10.70 -17.49
N ALA A 40 -26.03 10.06 -16.43
CA ALA A 40 -25.64 8.70 -16.08
C ALA A 40 -26.07 7.63 -17.10
N GLU A 41 -27.12 7.88 -17.89
CA GLU A 41 -27.58 6.97 -18.94
C GLU A 41 -26.78 7.18 -20.24
N HIS A 42 -26.26 8.40 -20.44
CA HIS A 42 -25.46 8.82 -21.59
C HIS A 42 -24.10 9.40 -21.12
N PRO A 43 -23.21 8.57 -20.58
CA PRO A 43 -22.04 9.04 -19.85
C PRO A 43 -20.91 9.57 -20.75
N GLY A 44 -21.03 9.44 -22.07
CA GLY A 44 -20.04 9.94 -23.02
C GLY A 44 -18.66 9.30 -22.82
N ALA A 45 -17.68 10.10 -22.41
CA ALA A 45 -16.31 9.65 -22.17
C ALA A 45 -16.10 8.99 -20.79
N TRP A 46 -17.10 9.04 -19.91
CA TRP A 46 -16.99 8.57 -18.54
C TRP A 46 -17.42 7.11 -18.40
N THR A 47 -16.68 6.37 -17.58
CA THR A 47 -16.95 4.96 -17.26
C THR A 47 -17.32 4.86 -15.77
N PRO A 48 -18.40 4.15 -15.41
CA PRO A 48 -18.72 3.92 -14.01
C PRO A 48 -17.70 2.97 -13.37
N VAL A 49 -17.29 3.27 -12.14
CA VAL A 49 -16.32 2.51 -11.35
C VAL A 49 -16.88 2.32 -9.95
N GLU A 50 -16.97 1.06 -9.51
CA GLU A 50 -17.39 0.75 -8.15
C GLU A 50 -16.23 0.88 -7.16
N ARG A 51 -16.42 1.71 -6.12
CA ARG A 51 -15.47 1.88 -5.02
C ARG A 51 -15.97 1.18 -3.78
N HIS A 52 -15.06 0.51 -3.09
CA HIS A 52 -15.33 -0.20 -1.84
C HIS A 52 -14.71 0.53 -0.66
N PHE A 53 -15.48 0.66 0.42
CA PHE A 53 -15.09 1.36 1.64
C PHE A 53 -14.96 0.41 2.82
N ARG A 54 -14.35 0.91 3.90
CA ARG A 54 -13.94 0.10 5.05
C ARG A 54 -15.09 -0.52 5.82
N ASP A 55 -16.14 0.27 5.99
CA ASP A 55 -17.40 -0.12 6.61
C ASP A 55 -18.25 -1.04 5.70
N GLY A 56 -17.72 -1.40 4.52
CA GLY A 56 -18.34 -2.36 3.61
C GLY A 56 -19.34 -1.74 2.64
N HIS A 57 -19.55 -0.42 2.67
CA HIS A 57 -20.38 0.22 1.66
C HIS A 57 -19.64 0.32 0.32
N THR A 58 -20.43 0.40 -0.75
CA THR A 58 -19.94 0.67 -2.09
C THR A 58 -20.51 1.99 -2.61
N GLU A 59 -19.72 2.71 -3.38
CA GLU A 59 -20.19 3.88 -4.12
C GLU A 59 -19.82 3.75 -5.59
N THR A 60 -20.73 4.17 -6.47
CA THR A 60 -20.41 4.35 -7.88
C THR A 60 -19.74 5.70 -8.07
N TRP A 61 -18.52 5.65 -8.59
CA TRP A 61 -17.79 6.80 -9.11
C TRP A 61 -17.77 6.74 -10.64
N TRP A 62 -17.32 7.81 -11.26
CA TRP A 62 -17.09 7.92 -12.69
C TRP A 62 -15.62 8.20 -12.93
N ALA A 63 -15.03 7.55 -13.92
CA ALA A 63 -13.64 7.78 -14.30
C ALA A 63 -13.48 7.93 -15.81
N ALA A 64 -12.49 8.71 -16.22
CA ALA A 64 -12.17 8.94 -17.62
C ALA A 64 -10.70 9.32 -17.79
N ASP A 65 -10.14 9.01 -18.95
CA ASP A 65 -8.88 9.62 -19.38
C ASP A 65 -9.12 11.01 -19.95
N ALA A 66 -8.31 11.95 -19.53
CA ALA A 66 -8.33 13.31 -20.02
C ALA A 66 -7.05 13.66 -20.78
N THR A 67 -7.19 14.57 -21.74
CA THR A 67 -6.08 15.14 -22.49
C THR A 67 -5.68 16.48 -21.90
N LEU A 68 -4.39 16.63 -21.56
CA LEU A 68 -3.85 17.87 -21.00
C LEU A 68 -2.36 18.01 -21.31
N GLY A 69 -2.02 18.92 -22.22
CA GLY A 69 -0.65 19.10 -22.69
C GLY A 69 -0.04 17.78 -23.18
N GLY A 70 1.04 17.34 -22.53
CA GLY A 70 1.72 16.07 -22.85
C GLY A 70 1.04 14.80 -22.32
N TRP A 71 -0.01 14.91 -21.51
CA TRP A 71 -0.78 13.76 -21.03
C TRP A 71 -1.88 13.39 -22.02
N GLN A 72 -1.87 12.14 -22.45
CA GLN A 72 -2.80 11.58 -23.44
C GLN A 72 -3.32 10.24 -22.93
N PRO A 73 -4.57 9.84 -23.24
CA PRO A 73 -5.16 8.56 -22.78
C PRO A 73 -4.29 7.33 -23.03
N HIS A 74 -3.66 7.24 -24.21
CA HIS A 74 -2.77 6.15 -24.60
C HIS A 74 -1.28 6.55 -24.59
N GLY A 75 -0.94 7.63 -23.89
CA GLY A 75 0.44 8.09 -23.70
C GLY A 75 1.17 7.33 -22.60
N VAL A 76 2.50 7.50 -22.54
CA VAL A 76 3.36 6.89 -21.50
C VAL A 76 3.10 7.44 -20.10
N CYS A 77 2.48 8.62 -20.02
CA CYS A 77 1.88 9.16 -18.82
C CYS A 77 0.50 9.68 -19.19
N ARG A 78 -0.49 9.29 -18.41
CA ARG A 78 -1.90 9.64 -18.63
C ARG A 78 -2.46 10.40 -17.45
N LEU A 79 -3.46 11.21 -17.74
CA LEU A 79 -4.27 11.91 -16.76
C LEU A 79 -5.61 11.19 -16.67
N VAL A 80 -5.89 10.59 -15.52
CA VAL A 80 -7.18 9.98 -15.20
C VAL A 80 -7.92 10.89 -14.24
N VAL A 81 -9.18 11.20 -14.56
CA VAL A 81 -10.08 11.93 -13.66
C VAL A 81 -11.05 10.92 -13.07
N ALA A 82 -11.29 11.00 -11.77
CA ALA A 82 -12.29 10.18 -11.09
C ALA A 82 -13.14 11.03 -10.16
N THR A 83 -14.46 10.91 -10.23
CA THR A 83 -15.38 11.77 -9.47
C THR A 83 -16.69 11.08 -9.13
N THR A 84 -17.41 11.56 -8.12
CA THR A 84 -18.81 11.15 -7.88
C THR A 84 -19.78 11.78 -8.88
N ASP A 85 -19.42 12.92 -9.48
CA ASP A 85 -20.29 13.66 -10.41
C ASP A 85 -19.48 14.39 -11.49
N PRO A 86 -19.45 13.87 -12.74
CA PRO A 86 -18.78 14.51 -13.87
C PRO A 86 -19.33 15.89 -14.24
N GLY A 87 -20.60 16.18 -13.95
CA GLY A 87 -21.24 17.44 -14.31
C GLY A 87 -20.86 18.59 -13.40
N THR A 88 -20.59 18.32 -12.13
CA THR A 88 -20.26 19.37 -11.13
C THR A 88 -18.81 19.33 -10.65
N LEU A 89 -18.12 18.20 -10.81
CA LEU A 89 -16.72 18.00 -10.37
C LEU A 89 -16.49 18.48 -8.92
N PRO A 90 -17.20 17.90 -7.92
CA PRO A 90 -17.13 18.36 -6.54
C PRO A 90 -15.71 18.26 -5.98
N GLU A 91 -15.22 19.33 -5.35
CA GLU A 91 -13.83 19.47 -4.91
C GLU A 91 -13.35 18.31 -4.01
N ARG A 92 -14.21 17.86 -3.08
CA ARG A 92 -13.86 16.81 -2.10
C ARG A 92 -14.03 15.39 -2.64
N ALA A 93 -14.67 15.24 -3.79
CA ALA A 93 -15.00 13.96 -4.39
C ALA A 93 -14.61 13.91 -5.87
N THR A 94 -13.56 14.66 -6.24
CA THR A 94 -12.94 14.63 -7.57
C THR A 94 -11.44 14.47 -7.42
N TRP A 95 -10.87 13.51 -8.13
CA TRP A 95 -9.46 13.18 -8.16
C TRP A 95 -8.91 13.39 -9.55
N TYR A 96 -7.79 14.12 -9.64
CA TYR A 96 -7.02 14.26 -10.87
C TYR A 96 -5.72 13.47 -10.71
N LEU A 97 -5.60 12.36 -11.42
CA LEU A 97 -4.56 11.36 -11.20
C LEU A 97 -3.60 11.30 -12.38
N ALA A 98 -2.31 11.53 -12.12
CA ALA A 98 -1.26 11.22 -13.08
C ALA A 98 -0.74 9.81 -12.82
N THR A 99 -0.60 9.02 -13.89
CA THR A 99 -0.05 7.65 -13.81
C THR A 99 0.83 7.33 -15.01
N ASN A 100 1.85 6.50 -14.79
CA ASN A 100 2.67 5.88 -15.85
C ASN A 100 2.29 4.41 -16.07
N LEU A 101 1.20 3.95 -15.47
CA LEU A 101 0.61 2.65 -15.78
C LEU A 101 -0.07 2.75 -17.15
N PRO A 102 0.32 1.93 -18.14
CA PRO A 102 -0.25 2.00 -19.47
C PRO A 102 -1.73 1.62 -19.46
N HIS A 103 -2.51 2.29 -20.30
CA HIS A 103 -3.85 1.85 -20.66
C HIS A 103 -3.78 0.46 -21.32
N PRO A 104 -4.69 -0.48 -21.03
CA PRO A 104 -4.68 -1.82 -21.65
C PRO A 104 -4.61 -1.79 -23.17
N ASP A 105 -5.37 -0.88 -23.79
CA ASP A 105 -5.40 -0.68 -25.24
C ASP A 105 -4.29 0.26 -25.80
N ALA A 106 -3.33 0.69 -24.97
CA ALA A 106 -2.25 1.54 -25.46
C ALA A 106 -1.32 0.75 -26.41
N PRO A 107 -0.84 1.35 -27.52
CA PRO A 107 0.06 0.67 -28.46
C PRO A 107 1.36 0.14 -27.81
N HIS A 108 1.81 0.78 -26.74
CA HIS A 108 3.02 0.43 -25.99
C HIS A 108 2.76 -0.49 -24.78
N ALA A 109 1.50 -0.93 -24.56
CA ALA A 109 1.14 -1.78 -23.42
C ALA A 109 1.91 -3.11 -23.42
N ALA A 110 2.05 -3.76 -24.57
CA ALA A 110 2.72 -5.05 -24.72
C ALA A 110 4.23 -5.01 -24.40
N THR A 111 4.86 -3.85 -24.53
CA THR A 111 6.30 -3.64 -24.27
C THR A 111 6.57 -2.91 -22.97
N SER A 112 5.52 -2.58 -22.20
CA SER A 112 5.64 -1.86 -20.93
C SER A 112 6.31 -2.71 -19.85
N ALA A 113 7.20 -2.07 -19.09
CA ALA A 113 7.78 -2.66 -17.87
C ALA A 113 6.80 -2.61 -16.67
N HIS A 114 5.73 -1.83 -16.77
CA HIS A 114 4.73 -1.64 -15.72
C HIS A 114 3.46 -2.45 -15.99
N PRO A 115 2.77 -2.91 -14.92
CA PRO A 115 1.48 -3.57 -15.07
C PRO A 115 0.48 -2.63 -15.73
N LEU A 116 -0.39 -3.19 -16.56
CA LEU A 116 -1.47 -2.45 -17.18
C LEU A 116 -2.49 -2.03 -16.11
N ALA A 117 -3.08 -0.86 -16.26
CA ALA A 117 -4.14 -0.40 -15.39
C ALA A 117 -5.26 0.23 -16.21
N ASP A 118 -6.46 -0.34 -16.10
CA ASP A 118 -7.67 0.32 -16.56
C ASP A 118 -8.08 1.45 -15.57
N LEU A 119 -9.21 2.09 -15.85
CA LEU A 119 -9.75 3.15 -15.00
C LEU A 119 -10.09 2.62 -13.60
N THR A 120 -10.68 1.44 -13.53
CA THR A 120 -11.03 0.77 -12.26
C THR A 120 -9.80 0.53 -11.38
N GLU A 121 -8.73 -0.03 -11.94
CA GLU A 121 -7.50 -0.30 -11.19
C GLU A 121 -6.80 1.01 -10.80
N THR A 122 -6.81 2.04 -11.66
CA THR A 122 -6.24 3.35 -11.31
C THR A 122 -6.96 3.99 -10.12
N VAL A 123 -8.30 3.98 -10.15
CA VAL A 123 -9.14 4.49 -9.05
C VAL A 123 -8.94 3.65 -7.79
N ARG A 124 -8.87 2.33 -7.92
CA ARG A 124 -8.62 1.41 -6.81
C ARG A 124 -7.26 1.68 -6.16
N LEU A 125 -6.18 1.75 -6.95
CA LEU A 125 -4.82 2.00 -6.46
C LEU A 125 -4.73 3.31 -5.67
N TYR A 126 -5.30 4.40 -6.20
CA TYR A 126 -5.31 5.67 -5.47
C TYR A 126 -6.24 5.63 -4.26
N GLY A 127 -7.36 4.92 -4.37
CA GLY A 127 -8.31 4.68 -3.27
C GLY A 127 -7.71 3.95 -2.07
N LEU A 128 -6.56 3.28 -2.21
CA LEU A 128 -5.81 2.68 -1.10
C LEU A 128 -5.10 3.71 -0.22
N ARG A 129 -4.92 4.97 -0.67
CA ARG A 129 -4.17 5.98 0.10
C ARG A 129 -4.66 6.15 1.54
N PRO A 130 -5.97 6.36 1.82
CA PRO A 130 -6.43 6.52 3.20
C PRO A 130 -6.21 5.26 4.04
N TRP A 131 -6.23 4.09 3.41
CA TRP A 131 -5.92 2.83 4.08
C TRP A 131 -4.46 2.74 4.48
N ILE A 132 -3.55 3.06 3.55
CA ILE A 132 -2.10 3.10 3.81
C ILE A 132 -1.78 4.11 4.91
N GLU A 133 -2.33 5.32 4.84
CA GLU A 133 -2.11 6.37 5.86
C GLU A 133 -2.59 5.94 7.24
N GLN A 134 -3.77 5.31 7.31
CA GLN A 134 -4.32 4.86 8.58
C GLN A 134 -3.52 3.69 9.16
N SER A 135 -3.17 2.72 8.32
CA SER A 135 -2.41 1.56 8.77
C SER A 135 -0.98 1.91 9.13
N TYR A 136 -0.36 2.86 8.44
CA TYR A 136 0.91 3.45 8.86
C TYR A 136 0.80 3.94 10.30
N LYS A 137 -0.14 4.85 10.60
CA LYS A 137 -0.33 5.38 11.97
C LYS A 137 -0.51 4.27 13.01
N GLN A 138 -1.40 3.32 12.75
CA GLN A 138 -1.70 2.25 13.71
C GLN A 138 -0.52 1.30 13.93
N ILE A 139 0.16 0.88 12.86
CA ILE A 139 1.22 -0.12 12.95
C ILE A 139 2.50 0.52 13.48
N THR A 140 2.84 1.75 13.08
CA THR A 140 4.07 2.40 13.56
C THR A 140 4.02 2.71 15.06
N ASP A 141 2.85 3.08 15.57
CA ASP A 141 2.68 3.32 17.01
C ASP A 141 2.88 2.02 17.80
N GLU A 142 2.26 0.92 17.36
CA GLU A 142 2.39 -0.40 18.02
C GLU A 142 3.80 -1.01 17.87
N LEU A 143 4.51 -0.71 16.78
CA LEU A 143 5.88 -1.17 16.56
C LEU A 143 6.94 -0.32 17.30
N GLY A 144 6.51 0.68 18.09
CA GLY A 144 7.41 1.52 18.86
C GLY A 144 8.29 2.41 17.98
N TRP A 145 7.73 3.00 16.93
CA TRP A 145 8.46 3.91 16.02
C TRP A 145 9.22 5.02 16.76
N ALA A 146 8.64 5.55 17.84
CA ALA A 146 9.24 6.57 18.70
C ALA A 146 10.06 6.00 19.88
N ASP A 147 10.05 4.69 20.10
CA ASP A 147 10.65 4.02 21.27
C ASP A 147 12.13 3.70 21.10
N PHE A 148 12.86 4.54 20.37
CA PHE A 148 14.30 4.35 20.16
C PHE A 148 15.12 4.60 21.43
N GLN A 149 14.52 5.17 22.49
CA GLN A 149 15.16 5.51 23.78
C GLN A 149 16.39 6.43 23.58
N VAL A 150 16.98 7.00 24.63
CA VAL A 150 18.16 7.90 24.48
C VAL A 150 19.40 7.08 24.07
N ARG A 151 19.47 6.70 22.79
CA ARG A 151 20.49 5.83 22.17
C ARG A 151 21.37 6.60 21.18
N SER A 152 22.48 5.99 20.77
CA SER A 152 23.38 6.54 19.74
C SER A 152 22.72 6.60 18.35
N ASP A 153 23.24 7.45 17.44
CA ASP A 153 22.75 7.56 16.05
C ASP A 153 22.68 6.21 15.33
N THR A 154 23.70 5.36 15.48
CA THR A 154 23.72 4.02 14.88
C THR A 154 22.58 3.14 15.41
N ALA A 155 22.32 3.18 16.73
CA ALA A 155 21.23 2.42 17.33
C ALA A 155 19.85 2.96 16.91
N ILE A 156 19.71 4.26 16.70
CA ILE A 156 18.49 4.87 16.15
C ILE A 156 18.24 4.39 14.71
N ARG A 157 19.28 4.35 13.86
CA ARG A 157 19.15 3.83 12.48
C ARG A 157 18.77 2.35 12.45
N HIS A 158 19.38 1.52 13.30
CA HIS A 158 19.03 0.10 13.39
C HIS A 158 17.58 -0.10 13.88
N HIS A 159 17.15 0.69 14.88
CA HIS A 159 15.77 0.69 15.35
C HIS A 159 14.79 1.01 14.21
N GLN A 160 15.06 2.09 13.46
CA GLN A 160 14.26 2.49 12.31
C GLN A 160 14.21 1.39 11.23
N THR A 161 15.34 0.73 10.93
CA THR A 161 15.36 -0.40 9.98
C THR A 161 14.48 -1.56 10.47
N LEU A 162 14.60 -1.95 11.74
CA LEU A 162 13.81 -3.06 12.30
C LEU A 162 12.31 -2.76 12.29
N VAL A 163 11.92 -1.54 12.67
CA VAL A 163 10.52 -1.10 12.63
C VAL A 163 9.98 -1.11 11.19
N ASN A 164 10.76 -0.64 10.20
CA ASN A 164 10.36 -0.70 8.79
C ASN A 164 10.21 -2.15 8.29
N CYS A 165 11.13 -3.05 8.64
CA CYS A 165 11.03 -4.47 8.28
C CYS A 165 9.81 -5.13 8.92
N ALA A 166 9.56 -4.88 10.20
CA ALA A 166 8.39 -5.40 10.91
C ALA A 166 7.08 -4.84 10.30
N PHE A 167 7.05 -3.55 9.96
CA PHE A 167 5.92 -2.94 9.26
C PHE A 167 5.65 -3.63 7.92
N SER A 168 6.68 -3.80 7.07
CA SER A 168 6.53 -4.49 5.78
C SER A 168 6.05 -5.94 5.94
N PHE A 169 6.54 -6.66 6.96
CA PHE A 169 6.08 -8.01 7.26
C PHE A 169 4.61 -8.04 7.70
N CYS A 170 4.20 -7.19 8.66
CA CYS A 170 2.82 -7.09 9.10
C CYS A 170 1.88 -6.71 7.94
N TRP A 171 2.33 -5.82 7.07
CA TRP A 171 1.59 -5.40 5.88
C TRP A 171 1.44 -6.52 4.85
N ASP A 172 2.49 -7.30 4.58
CA ASP A 172 2.43 -8.45 3.66
C ASP A 172 1.47 -9.54 4.15
N GLN A 173 1.57 -9.90 5.44
CA GLN A 173 0.69 -10.90 6.06
C GLN A 173 -0.78 -10.45 6.09
N TRP A 174 -1.04 -9.15 6.16
CA TRP A 174 -2.38 -8.59 6.13
C TRP A 174 -3.14 -8.82 4.82
N PHE A 175 -2.43 -8.83 3.69
CA PHE A 175 -3.03 -9.12 2.37
C PHE A 175 -2.94 -10.60 1.98
N THR A 176 -2.28 -11.41 2.80
CA THR A 176 -2.23 -12.86 2.59
C THR A 176 -3.58 -13.43 3.04
N PRO A 177 -4.37 -14.07 2.15
CA PRO A 177 -5.58 -14.73 2.60
C PRO A 177 -5.19 -15.79 3.63
N PRO A 178 -5.96 -15.96 4.72
CA PRO A 178 -5.71 -17.07 5.62
C PRO A 178 -5.73 -18.34 4.76
N GLY A 179 -4.61 -19.07 4.77
CA GLY A 179 -4.57 -20.39 4.15
C GLY A 179 -5.67 -21.26 4.75
N PRO A 180 -5.99 -22.40 4.14
CA PRO A 180 -6.81 -23.41 4.81
C PRO A 180 -6.26 -23.56 6.22
N LEU A 181 -7.08 -23.31 7.25
CA LEU A 181 -6.69 -23.58 8.63
C LEU A 181 -6.27 -25.04 8.64
N ASP A 182 -4.98 -25.29 8.85
CA ASP A 182 -4.48 -26.65 8.93
C ASP A 182 -5.10 -27.26 10.19
N THR A 183 -6.22 -27.95 10.01
CA THR A 183 -6.97 -28.59 11.10
C THR A 183 -6.19 -29.81 11.62
N THR A 184 -5.06 -30.10 10.99
CA THR A 184 -4.06 -31.11 11.37
C THR A 184 -2.95 -30.53 12.23
N ALA A 185 -2.84 -29.20 12.35
CA ALA A 185 -1.91 -28.60 13.30
C ALA A 185 -2.37 -29.00 14.72
N PRO A 186 -1.50 -29.64 15.52
CA PRO A 186 -1.85 -29.92 16.90
C PRO A 186 -2.21 -28.60 17.59
N ASP A 187 -3.29 -28.60 18.37
CA ASP A 187 -3.62 -27.49 19.27
C ASP A 187 -2.33 -27.05 19.99
N PRO A 188 -2.08 -25.73 20.16
CA PRO A 188 -0.96 -25.28 20.94
C PRO A 188 -1.07 -25.94 22.31
N CYS A 189 -0.22 -26.93 22.54
CA CYS A 189 -0.17 -27.68 23.78
C CYS A 189 -0.01 -26.64 24.89
N THR A 190 -0.93 -26.65 25.86
CA THR A 190 -0.69 -25.98 27.14
C THR A 190 0.50 -26.67 27.76
N ASP A 191 1.69 -26.14 27.49
CA ASP A 191 2.94 -26.59 28.07
C ASP A 191 2.93 -26.16 29.54
N ASP A 192 2.30 -26.96 30.40
CA ASP A 192 2.35 -26.85 31.86
C ASP A 192 3.71 -27.37 32.40
N ARG A 193 4.79 -27.25 31.62
CA ARG A 193 6.13 -27.65 32.04
C ARG A 193 6.95 -26.41 32.42
N PRO A 194 7.28 -26.22 33.70
CA PRO A 194 8.13 -25.11 34.10
C PRO A 194 9.57 -25.36 33.65
N GLU A 195 10.03 -24.61 32.65
CA GLU A 195 11.45 -24.43 32.34
C GLU A 195 12.09 -23.49 33.37
N ARG A 196 12.44 -23.99 34.55
CA ARG A 196 13.49 -23.39 35.40
C ARG A 196 14.01 -24.34 36.48
N GLY A 197 15.33 -24.54 36.51
CA GLY A 197 16.04 -25.27 37.57
C GLY A 197 15.93 -24.61 38.96
N PRO A 198 16.37 -25.30 40.02
CA PRO A 198 16.08 -24.90 41.40
C PRO A 198 16.97 -23.73 41.83
N GLY A 199 16.34 -22.62 42.22
CA GLY A 199 16.99 -21.49 42.90
C GLY A 199 16.01 -20.84 43.86
N GLN A 200 16.23 -21.02 45.16
CA GLN A 200 15.44 -20.46 46.26
C GLN A 200 15.59 -18.93 46.35
N ALA A 201 14.46 -18.21 46.42
CA ALA A 201 14.34 -16.92 47.12
C ALA A 201 12.86 -16.66 47.52
N PRO A 202 12.57 -16.05 48.69
CA PRO A 202 11.23 -15.97 49.31
C PRO A 202 10.32 -14.87 48.71
N PRO A 203 8.99 -14.90 48.98
CA PRO A 203 8.01 -14.14 48.21
C PRO A 203 7.82 -12.69 48.72
N ALA A 204 7.53 -11.78 47.80
CA ALA A 204 7.01 -10.44 48.06
C ALA A 204 5.70 -10.22 47.27
N PRO A 205 4.81 -9.33 47.75
CA PRO A 205 3.37 -9.58 47.75
C PRO A 205 2.65 -9.27 46.44
N THR A 206 1.56 -10.00 46.29
CA THR A 206 0.48 -9.90 45.31
C THR A 206 -0.07 -8.47 45.23
N SER A 207 0.25 -7.75 44.14
CA SER A 207 -0.61 -6.68 43.63
C SER A 207 -1.16 -7.12 42.28
N LEU A 208 -2.38 -7.63 42.34
CA LEU A 208 -3.26 -7.91 41.22
C LEU A 208 -3.40 -6.66 40.35
N LEU A 209 -2.92 -6.68 39.10
CA LEU A 209 -3.32 -5.71 38.08
C LEU A 209 -3.76 -6.44 36.81
N ALA A 210 -5.05 -6.26 36.55
CA ALA A 210 -5.78 -6.47 35.30
C ALA A 210 -5.96 -7.92 34.80
N GLN A 211 -6.99 -8.57 35.34
CA GLN A 211 -7.90 -9.36 34.51
C GLN A 211 -8.65 -8.42 33.56
N GLY A 212 -8.70 -8.76 32.27
CA GLY A 212 -9.56 -8.07 31.31
C GLY A 212 -8.95 -8.04 29.92
N ILE A 213 -9.18 -9.09 29.14
CA ILE A 213 -9.09 -9.03 27.68
C ILE A 213 -10.20 -8.09 27.22
N ALA A 214 -9.90 -6.80 27.15
CA ALA A 214 -10.73 -5.89 26.37
C ALA A 214 -10.61 -6.33 24.92
N ARG A 215 -11.73 -6.69 24.30
CA ARG A 215 -11.84 -6.90 22.84
C ARG A 215 -11.18 -5.70 22.15
N ARG A 216 -9.94 -5.89 21.68
CA ARG A 216 -9.26 -4.91 20.83
C ARG A 216 -10.06 -4.77 19.53
N PRO A 217 -10.10 -3.57 18.92
CA PRO A 217 -10.78 -3.39 17.64
C PRO A 217 -10.15 -4.35 16.61
N LEU A 218 -10.98 -5.25 16.11
CA LEU A 218 -10.56 -6.19 15.08
C LEU A 218 -10.20 -5.39 13.84
N LEU A 219 -9.03 -5.72 13.32
CA LEU A 219 -8.41 -5.16 12.16
C LEU A 219 -9.24 -5.55 10.90
N ALA A 220 -9.77 -4.54 10.19
CA ALA A 220 -10.76 -4.73 9.12
C ALA A 220 -10.14 -5.38 7.87
N HIS A 221 -10.77 -6.44 7.35
CA HIS A 221 -10.32 -7.17 6.17
C HIS A 221 -10.30 -6.27 4.92
N PRO A 222 -9.18 -6.15 4.18
CA PRO A 222 -9.16 -5.49 2.90
C PRO A 222 -9.76 -6.43 1.86
N ARG A 223 -10.97 -6.15 1.39
CA ARG A 223 -11.47 -6.79 0.17
C ARG A 223 -10.79 -6.15 -1.04
N HIS A 224 -10.25 -7.02 -1.90
CA HIS A 224 -9.53 -6.77 -3.16
C HIS A 224 -8.00 -6.57 -3.03
N HIS A 225 -7.26 -7.62 -3.40
CA HIS A 225 -5.80 -7.74 -3.35
C HIS A 225 -5.10 -6.93 -4.46
N PRO A 226 -4.03 -6.16 -4.15
CA PRO A 226 -3.16 -5.58 -5.17
C PRO A 226 -2.11 -6.62 -5.63
N ALA A 227 -2.59 -7.73 -6.19
CA ALA A 227 -1.72 -8.82 -6.68
C ALA A 227 -0.61 -8.35 -7.67
N PRO A 228 -0.85 -7.41 -8.61
CA PRO A 228 0.19 -7.06 -9.59
C PRO A 228 1.32 -6.17 -9.05
N LEU A 229 1.06 -5.35 -8.03
CA LEU A 229 2.06 -4.40 -7.51
C LEU A 229 3.06 -5.09 -6.56
N VAL A 230 2.56 -6.02 -5.73
CA VAL A 230 3.37 -6.86 -4.82
C VAL A 230 4.25 -7.84 -5.60
N ALA A 231 3.74 -8.42 -6.69
CA ALA A 231 4.50 -9.35 -7.52
C ALA A 231 5.71 -8.72 -8.24
N SER A 232 5.75 -7.39 -8.41
CA SER A 232 6.91 -6.69 -9.00
C SER A 232 8.02 -6.43 -7.99
N LEU A 233 7.67 -6.28 -6.70
CA LEU A 233 8.61 -6.10 -5.60
C LEU A 233 9.34 -7.41 -5.28
N ASP A 234 8.66 -8.55 -5.41
CA ASP A 234 9.25 -9.88 -5.19
C ASP A 234 10.25 -10.29 -6.30
N ARG A 235 10.15 -9.66 -7.49
CA ARG A 235 10.98 -9.98 -8.66
C ARG A 235 12.39 -9.37 -8.61
N HIS A 236 12.66 -8.46 -7.68
CA HIS A 236 13.97 -7.81 -7.50
C HIS A 236 14.66 -8.25 -6.22
N ARG A 237 14.88 -9.57 -6.05
CA ARG A 237 15.81 -10.08 -5.03
C ARG A 237 17.26 -9.95 -5.51
N PRO A 238 18.12 -9.15 -4.87
CA PRO A 238 19.56 -9.33 -5.00
C PRO A 238 20.01 -10.51 -4.16
N THR A 239 20.78 -11.37 -4.81
CA THR A 239 21.82 -12.29 -4.30
C THR A 239 21.43 -13.63 -3.67
N THR A 240 21.76 -14.65 -4.46
CA THR A 240 22.17 -16.01 -4.10
C THR A 240 23.17 -16.03 -2.95
N ARG A 241 22.90 -16.91 -1.98
CA ARG A 241 23.75 -17.25 -0.83
C ARG A 241 25.09 -17.82 -1.31
N THR A 242 26.21 -17.21 -0.94
CA THR A 242 27.53 -17.83 -1.08
C THR A 242 27.70 -18.91 0.01
N PRO A 243 28.11 -20.15 -0.32
CA PRO A 243 28.45 -21.14 0.70
C PRO A 243 29.79 -20.76 1.37
N GLY A 244 29.79 -20.52 2.67
CA GLY A 244 31.02 -20.45 3.46
C GLY A 244 31.49 -21.87 3.82
N PRO A 245 32.77 -22.21 3.69
CA PRO A 245 33.26 -23.51 4.15
C PRO A 245 33.39 -23.50 5.67
N ASP A 246 32.73 -24.45 6.32
CA ASP A 246 33.08 -24.89 7.67
C ASP A 246 34.54 -25.34 7.70
N ARG A 247 35.30 -24.82 8.66
CA ARG A 247 36.52 -25.50 9.11
C ARG A 247 36.61 -25.44 10.61
N HIS A 248 36.16 -26.53 11.23
CA HIS A 248 36.60 -26.95 12.55
C HIS A 248 38.13 -26.94 12.62
N GLY A 249 38.66 -26.32 13.68
CA GLY A 249 40.08 -26.35 14.02
C GLY A 249 40.24 -26.12 15.51
N HIS A 250 40.19 -27.20 16.29
CA HIS A 250 40.65 -27.22 17.67
C HIS A 250 42.15 -26.89 17.71
N HIS A 251 42.54 -25.84 18.42
CA HIS A 251 43.68 -25.94 19.34
C HIS A 251 43.63 -24.84 20.40
N ARG A 252 43.62 -25.28 21.66
CA ARG A 252 43.79 -24.50 22.86
C ARG A 252 45.27 -24.60 23.23
N GLN A 253 46.01 -23.50 23.20
CA GLN A 253 47.27 -23.37 23.92
C GLN A 253 47.43 -21.93 24.43
N THR A 254 47.57 -21.82 25.74
CA THR A 254 48.12 -20.70 26.52
C THR A 254 48.55 -21.27 27.86
N PRO A 255 49.57 -20.73 28.54
CA PRO A 255 50.81 -20.08 28.08
C PRO A 255 52.01 -21.05 28.07
#